data_AF-A0A3N5DSD3-F1
#
_entry.id   AF-A0A3N5DSD3-F1
#
_cell.length_a   1.000
_cell.length_b   1.000
_cell.length_c   1.000
_cell.angle_alpha   90.00
_cell.angle_beta   90.00
_cell.angle_gamma   90.00
#
_symmetry.space_group_name_H-M   'P 1'
#
loop_
_entity.id
_entity.type
_entity.pdbx_description
1 polymer ?
#
loop_
_entity_poly.entity_id
_entity_poly.type
_entity_poly.pdbx_seq_one_letter_code
_entity_poly.pdbx_strand_id
1 'polypeptide(L)'
;DHVQITAAESVGVETRGAYYEEAGTLRDMIQNHMLQLLALTAMEPPVLFDERQVRDEKHKVLQAIKPIRPEDVQMFTVRGQYAQGTIAGKTVPAYRTEQGVAPDSVTETYVALKFTVDDWRWADVPFYVRSGKRLPKRITEISVQFKKTPHHMFSGLADDRLSSNSIVIRIQPDEGISLRFNSKIPGSKMRMRPVTMDFRYGAAFGGRLVEAYTRLLLDCMLGDPTLYARGDSLEMAWSLVTPILEGWKSNTHSRVYPYPAGTWGPPEADALLQADGRRWRLP
;
A
#
# COMPACT_ATOMS: atom_id res chain seq x y z
N ASP A 1 -15.51 0.45 2.68
CA ASP A 1 -15.18 0.12 4.09
C ASP A 1 -13.82 0.66 4.40
N HIS A 2 -12.80 0.23 3.66
CA HIS A 2 -11.46 0.78 3.71
C HIS A 2 -10.72 0.49 2.39
N VAL A 3 -9.59 1.14 2.20
CA VAL A 3 -8.67 0.89 1.10
C VAL A 3 -7.36 0.37 1.68
N GLN A 4 -6.74 -0.61 1.01
CA GLN A 4 -5.40 -1.09 1.33
C GLN A 4 -4.48 -0.88 0.13
N ILE A 5 -3.32 -0.26 0.32
CA ILE A 5 -2.29 -0.12 -0.71
C ILE A 5 -1.04 -0.84 -0.21
N THR A 6 -0.63 -1.88 -0.90
CA THR A 6 0.53 -2.70 -0.53
C THR A 6 1.60 -2.58 -1.61
N ALA A 7 2.83 -2.23 -1.23
CA ALA A 7 4.02 -2.38 -2.05
C ALA A 7 5.06 -3.23 -1.30
N ALA A 8 5.09 -4.52 -1.58
CA ALA A 8 6.01 -5.46 -0.98
C ALA A 8 7.15 -5.80 -1.92
N GLU A 9 8.35 -5.91 -1.37
CA GLU A 9 9.54 -6.37 -2.08
C GLU A 9 10.10 -7.61 -1.38
N SER A 10 10.46 -8.63 -2.16
CA SER A 10 11.11 -9.83 -1.63
C SER A 10 12.62 -9.65 -1.45
N VAL A 11 13.21 -8.63 -2.08
CA VAL A 11 14.63 -8.30 -2.00
C VAL A 11 14.94 -7.53 -0.72
N GLY A 12 16.21 -7.58 -0.29
CA GLY A 12 16.71 -6.78 0.82
C GLY A 12 17.16 -5.40 0.36
N VAL A 13 18.06 -4.78 1.12
CA VAL A 13 18.73 -3.54 0.68
C VAL A 13 19.86 -3.79 -0.33
N GLU A 14 20.25 -5.05 -0.52
CA GLU A 14 21.25 -5.48 -1.49
C GLU A 14 22.53 -4.63 -1.35
N THR A 15 23.04 -4.04 -2.43
CA THR A 15 24.24 -3.18 -2.42
C THR A 15 23.98 -1.74 -1.97
N ARG A 16 22.72 -1.38 -1.64
CA ARG A 16 22.29 -0.01 -1.33
C ARG A 16 22.16 0.26 0.17
N GLY A 17 22.81 -0.52 1.04
CA GLY A 17 22.73 -0.37 2.49
C GLY A 17 22.99 1.06 2.98
N ALA A 18 24.09 1.68 2.54
CA ALA A 18 24.44 3.05 2.94
C ALA A 18 23.39 4.09 2.55
N TYR A 19 22.83 3.99 1.34
CA TYR A 19 21.72 4.86 0.90
C TYR A 19 20.46 4.61 1.73
N TYR A 20 20.12 3.34 1.95
CA TYR A 20 18.91 2.97 2.65
C TYR A 20 18.93 3.43 4.11
N GLU A 21 20.12 3.50 4.71
CA GLU A 21 20.30 3.94 6.08
C GLU A 21 19.88 5.40 6.32
N GLU A 22 20.03 6.25 5.31
CA GLU A 22 19.57 7.64 5.37
C GLU A 22 18.10 7.78 4.95
N ALA A 23 17.67 6.98 3.96
CA ALA A 23 16.34 7.08 3.38
C ALA A 23 15.26 6.44 4.28
N GLY A 24 15.42 5.14 4.57
CA GLY A 24 14.38 4.28 5.14
C GLY A 24 13.20 4.05 4.19
N THR A 25 12.34 3.09 4.51
CA THR A 25 11.14 2.79 3.70
C THR A 25 10.17 3.97 3.61
N LEU A 26 10.09 4.83 4.63
CA LEU A 26 9.18 5.97 4.61
C LEU A 26 9.54 6.96 3.50
N ARG A 27 10.82 7.29 3.32
CA ARG A 27 11.25 8.20 2.24
C ARG A 27 11.36 7.50 0.89
N ASP A 28 11.84 6.26 0.87
CA ASP A 28 12.11 5.52 -0.37
C ASP A 28 10.82 5.12 -1.11
N MET A 29 9.76 4.75 -0.37
CA MET A 29 8.53 4.21 -0.95
C MET A 29 7.26 4.98 -0.59
N ILE A 30 7.09 5.38 0.67
CA ILE A 30 5.82 5.99 1.09
C ILE A 30 5.68 7.40 0.53
N GLN A 31 6.68 8.26 0.75
CA GLN A 31 6.65 9.68 0.41
C GLN A 31 6.36 9.95 -1.06
N ASN A 32 6.83 9.07 -1.94
CA ASN A 32 6.66 9.18 -3.38
C ASN A 32 5.56 8.20 -3.88
N HIS A 33 5.90 6.94 -4.11
CA HIS A 33 5.10 5.96 -4.83
C HIS A 33 3.76 5.70 -4.15
N MET A 34 3.74 5.48 -2.84
CA MET A 34 2.49 5.12 -2.16
C MET A 34 1.52 6.30 -2.05
N LEU A 35 2.01 7.51 -1.79
CA LEU A 35 1.17 8.70 -1.80
C LEU A 35 0.63 9.01 -3.21
N GLN A 36 1.40 8.73 -4.26
CA GLN A 36 0.90 8.85 -5.64
C GLN A 36 -0.21 7.83 -5.94
N LEU A 37 -0.07 6.57 -5.51
CA LEU A 37 -1.13 5.56 -5.66
C LEU A 37 -2.37 5.90 -4.83
N LEU A 38 -2.19 6.43 -3.61
CA LEU A 38 -3.29 6.92 -2.79
C LEU A 38 -4.03 8.05 -3.50
N ALA A 39 -3.31 9.07 -3.98
CA ALA A 39 -3.89 10.19 -4.71
C ALA A 39 -4.68 9.74 -5.95
N LEU A 40 -4.12 8.83 -6.75
CA LEU A 40 -4.80 8.26 -7.92
C LEU A 40 -6.06 7.45 -7.54
N THR A 41 -6.04 6.79 -6.38
CA THR A 41 -7.19 6.01 -5.91
C THR A 41 -8.31 6.91 -5.39
N ALA A 42 -7.96 8.01 -4.75
CA ALA A 42 -8.90 8.88 -4.05
C ALA A 42 -9.39 10.09 -4.84
N MET A 43 -8.70 10.47 -5.93
CA MET A 43 -9.02 11.68 -6.68
C MET A 43 -10.45 11.69 -7.22
N GLU A 44 -11.03 12.89 -7.32
CA GLU A 44 -12.26 13.08 -8.06
C GLU A 44 -12.03 12.87 -9.56
N PRO A 45 -13.09 12.52 -10.32
CA PRO A 45 -13.00 12.49 -11.77
C PRO A 45 -12.60 13.89 -12.29
N PRO A 46 -11.50 14.02 -13.06
CA PRO A 46 -11.13 15.30 -13.65
C PRO A 46 -12.17 15.68 -14.73
N VAL A 47 -12.37 16.98 -14.95
CA VAL A 47 -13.37 17.46 -15.94
C VAL A 47 -12.95 17.06 -17.37
N LEU A 48 -11.65 17.08 -17.65
CA LEU A 48 -11.05 16.53 -18.87
C LEU A 48 -9.84 15.65 -18.51
N PHE A 49 -9.51 14.74 -19.41
CA PHE A 49 -8.28 13.97 -19.34
C PHE A 49 -7.12 14.76 -19.95
N ASP A 50 -6.66 15.77 -19.23
CA ASP A 50 -5.46 16.55 -19.55
C ASP A 50 -4.49 16.60 -18.36
N GLU A 51 -3.26 17.00 -18.64
CA GLU A 51 -2.15 16.93 -17.71
C GLU A 51 -2.39 17.81 -16.46
N ARG A 52 -3.04 18.95 -16.63
CA ARG A 52 -3.26 19.91 -15.56
C ARG A 52 -4.35 19.40 -14.62
N GLN A 53 -5.48 18.98 -15.17
CA GLN A 53 -6.64 18.58 -14.40
C GLN A 53 -6.40 17.30 -13.63
N VAL A 54 -5.75 16.30 -14.23
CA VAL A 54 -5.36 15.07 -13.52
C VAL A 54 -4.45 15.39 -12.33
N ARG A 55 -3.49 16.31 -12.51
CA ARG A 55 -2.56 16.70 -11.44
C ARG A 55 -3.24 17.54 -10.37
N ASP A 56 -4.19 18.40 -10.74
CA ASP A 56 -4.99 19.19 -9.79
C ASP A 56 -5.84 18.29 -8.89
N GLU A 57 -6.53 17.28 -9.44
CA GLU A 57 -7.32 16.36 -8.62
C GLU A 57 -6.46 15.49 -7.70
N LYS A 58 -5.26 15.06 -8.15
CA LYS A 58 -4.29 14.39 -7.29
C LYS A 58 -3.80 15.30 -6.15
N HIS A 59 -3.52 16.56 -6.45
CA HIS A 59 -3.06 17.52 -5.45
C HIS A 59 -4.12 17.77 -4.37
N LYS A 60 -5.40 17.94 -4.76
CA LYS A 60 -6.51 18.10 -3.81
C LYS A 60 -6.60 16.95 -2.80
N VAL A 61 -6.38 15.71 -3.24
CA VAL A 61 -6.35 14.57 -2.32
C VAL A 61 -5.22 14.72 -1.31
N LEU A 62 -4.01 15.06 -1.76
CA LEU A 62 -2.87 15.24 -0.85
C LEU A 62 -3.14 16.35 0.18
N GLN A 63 -3.81 17.43 -0.23
CA GLN A 63 -4.25 18.50 0.68
C GLN A 63 -5.31 18.02 1.68
N ALA A 64 -6.17 17.09 1.29
CA ALA A 64 -7.23 16.53 2.14
C ALA A 64 -6.72 15.45 3.10
N ILE A 65 -5.51 14.89 2.92
CA ILE A 65 -4.97 13.91 3.87
C ILE A 65 -4.73 14.61 5.22
N LYS A 66 -5.34 14.08 6.29
CA LYS A 66 -5.09 14.56 7.65
C LYS A 66 -3.63 14.29 8.04
N PRO A 67 -2.82 15.33 8.35
CA PRO A 67 -1.46 15.13 8.81
C PRO A 67 -1.44 14.32 10.11
N ILE A 68 -0.51 13.36 10.21
CA ILE A 68 -0.28 12.62 11.45
C ILE A 68 0.63 13.48 12.33
N ARG A 69 0.11 13.98 13.44
CA ARG A 69 0.89 14.81 14.35
C ARG A 69 1.98 13.98 15.05
N PRO A 70 3.14 14.57 15.40
CA PRO A 70 4.24 13.84 16.04
C PRO A 70 3.81 13.07 17.30
N GLU A 71 2.89 13.61 18.09
CA GLU A 71 2.34 12.99 19.30
C GLU A 71 1.45 11.76 19.03
N ASP A 72 0.79 11.71 17.87
CA ASP A 72 -0.15 10.65 17.50
C ASP A 72 0.53 9.52 16.70
N VAL A 73 1.82 9.68 16.38
CA VAL A 73 2.53 8.82 15.42
C VAL A 73 2.45 7.33 15.76
N GLN A 74 2.40 6.96 17.05
CA GLN A 74 2.31 5.55 17.47
C GLN A 74 0.95 4.92 17.19
N MET A 75 -0.11 5.73 17.10
CA MET A 75 -1.47 5.24 16.85
C MET A 75 -1.73 4.97 15.37
N PHE A 76 -1.05 5.71 14.49
CA PHE A 76 -1.30 5.68 13.04
C PHE A 76 -0.19 5.00 12.24
N THR A 77 0.95 4.71 12.86
CA THR A 77 2.14 4.22 12.15
C THR A 77 2.79 3.05 12.87
N VAL A 78 3.34 2.12 12.09
CA VAL A 78 4.16 1.01 12.57
C VAL A 78 5.42 0.95 11.72
N ARG A 79 6.57 0.89 12.39
CA ARG A 79 7.89 0.73 11.76
C ARG A 79 8.41 -0.66 12.05
N GLY A 80 8.90 -1.34 11.02
CA GLY A 80 9.58 -2.61 11.18
C GLY A 80 10.99 -2.60 10.60
N GLN A 81 11.83 -3.52 11.08
CA GLN A 81 13.13 -3.80 10.49
C GLN A 81 13.29 -5.32 10.34
N TYR A 82 13.71 -5.79 9.15
CA TYR A 82 13.80 -7.22 8.93
C TYR A 82 14.95 -7.82 9.74
N ALA A 83 14.62 -8.88 10.48
CA ALA A 83 15.56 -9.77 11.14
C ALA A 83 15.95 -10.91 10.21
N GLN A 84 16.93 -11.72 10.64
CA GLN A 84 17.32 -12.93 9.93
C GLN A 84 16.08 -13.81 9.72
N GLY A 85 15.98 -14.40 8.53
CA GLY A 85 14.83 -15.22 8.16
C GLY A 85 15.13 -16.10 6.96
N THR A 86 14.09 -16.67 6.37
CA THR A 86 14.21 -17.60 5.24
C THR A 86 13.26 -17.20 4.13
N ILE A 87 13.80 -17.00 2.92
CA ILE A 87 13.02 -16.71 1.72
C ILE A 87 13.36 -17.76 0.66
N ALA A 88 12.35 -18.44 0.13
CA ALA A 88 12.52 -19.51 -0.86
C ALA A 88 13.56 -20.58 -0.45
N GLY A 89 13.56 -20.97 0.83
CA GLY A 89 14.47 -21.98 1.40
C GLY A 89 15.91 -21.50 1.66
N LYS A 90 16.23 -20.22 1.40
CA LYS A 90 17.54 -19.65 1.67
C LYS A 90 17.50 -18.75 2.90
N THR A 91 18.43 -18.95 3.82
CA THR A 91 18.66 -18.02 4.93
C THR A 91 19.15 -16.69 4.40
N VAL A 92 18.52 -15.60 4.84
CA VAL A 92 18.90 -14.23 4.47
C VAL A 92 19.26 -13.43 5.73
N PRO A 93 20.24 -12.52 5.65
CA PRO A 93 20.75 -11.77 6.80
C PRO A 93 19.70 -10.80 7.37
N ALA A 94 19.91 -10.40 8.63
CA ALA A 94 19.19 -9.29 9.25
C ALA A 94 19.70 -7.96 8.69
N TYR A 95 18.87 -6.91 8.71
CA TYR A 95 19.23 -5.60 8.15
C TYR A 95 20.54 -5.04 8.74
N ARG A 96 20.69 -5.10 10.06
CA ARG A 96 21.90 -4.65 10.80
C ARG A 96 23.19 -5.40 10.47
N THR A 97 23.08 -6.51 9.75
CA THR A 97 24.22 -7.33 9.30
C THR A 97 24.51 -7.16 7.81
N GLU A 98 23.72 -6.36 7.10
CA GLU A 98 23.93 -6.04 5.69
C GLU A 98 25.12 -5.07 5.53
N GLN A 99 25.76 -5.11 4.36
CA GLN A 99 26.89 -4.25 4.06
C GLN A 99 26.48 -2.77 4.03
N GLY A 100 27.20 -1.92 4.76
CA GLY A 100 26.95 -0.48 4.81
C GLY A 100 25.79 -0.06 5.73
N VAL A 101 25.37 -0.92 6.65
CA VAL A 101 24.34 -0.64 7.67
C VAL A 101 24.99 -0.61 9.07
N ALA A 102 24.53 0.30 9.93
CA ALA A 102 25.03 0.39 11.30
C ALA A 102 24.49 -0.78 12.18
N PRO A 103 25.31 -1.41 13.03
CA PRO A 103 24.87 -2.51 13.90
C PRO A 103 23.76 -2.13 14.88
N ASP A 104 23.65 -0.86 15.26
CA ASP A 104 22.65 -0.29 16.15
C ASP A 104 21.53 0.44 15.41
N SER A 105 21.45 0.30 14.07
CA SER A 105 20.50 1.01 13.22
C SER A 105 19.05 0.86 13.66
N VAL A 106 18.36 1.99 13.69
CA VAL A 106 16.91 2.12 13.90
C VAL A 106 16.19 2.53 12.61
N THR A 107 16.81 2.33 11.45
CA THR A 107 16.19 2.62 10.16
C THR A 107 15.16 1.55 9.82
N GLU A 108 13.99 2.00 9.42
CA GLU A 108 12.88 1.12 9.08
C GLU A 108 13.03 0.53 7.68
N THR A 109 12.83 -0.78 7.57
CA THR A 109 12.74 -1.52 6.30
C THR A 109 11.31 -1.99 6.01
N TYR A 110 10.37 -1.60 6.87
CA TYR A 110 8.94 -1.80 6.71
C TYR A 110 8.20 -0.64 7.37
N VAL A 111 7.14 -0.18 6.72
CA VAL A 111 6.24 0.84 7.25
C VAL A 111 4.81 0.43 6.96
N ALA A 112 3.96 0.47 7.99
CA ALA A 112 2.50 0.46 7.84
C ALA A 112 1.90 1.75 8.41
N LEU A 113 0.92 2.32 7.71
CA LEU A 113 0.33 3.62 7.98
C LEU A 113 -1.18 3.56 7.82
N LYS A 114 -1.89 4.33 8.64
CA LYS A 114 -3.31 4.63 8.47
C LYS A 114 -3.47 6.11 8.13
N PHE A 115 -3.83 6.41 6.89
CA PHE A 115 -4.23 7.75 6.46
C PHE A 115 -5.74 7.91 6.47
N THR A 116 -6.17 9.16 6.66
CA THR A 116 -7.57 9.59 6.51
C THR A 116 -7.59 10.74 5.51
N VAL A 117 -8.48 10.67 4.53
CA VAL A 117 -8.70 11.73 3.54
C VAL A 117 -9.97 12.47 3.96
N ASP A 118 -9.84 13.75 4.30
CA ASP A 118 -10.91 14.61 4.82
C ASP A 118 -11.67 15.31 3.69
N ASP A 119 -12.33 14.50 2.86
CA ASP A 119 -13.26 14.99 1.86
C ASP A 119 -14.62 14.29 1.95
N TRP A 120 -15.59 14.78 1.19
CA TRP A 120 -16.95 14.23 1.19
C TRP A 120 -17.01 12.75 0.77
N ARG A 121 -16.16 12.32 -0.16
CA ARG A 121 -16.18 10.97 -0.73
C ARG A 121 -15.58 9.94 0.24
N TRP A 122 -14.52 10.33 0.94
CA TRP A 122 -13.68 9.45 1.75
C TRP A 122 -13.83 9.66 3.25
N ALA A 123 -14.76 10.52 3.69
CA ALA A 123 -15.16 10.64 5.08
C ALA A 123 -15.37 9.26 5.73
N ASP A 124 -14.71 9.05 6.87
CA ASP A 124 -14.71 7.81 7.66
C ASP A 124 -14.19 6.54 6.94
N VAL A 125 -13.54 6.68 5.79
CA VAL A 125 -12.93 5.57 5.05
C VAL A 125 -11.41 5.63 5.18
N PRO A 126 -10.78 4.77 6.01
CA PRO A 126 -9.34 4.78 6.17
C PRO A 126 -8.62 4.16 4.98
N PHE A 127 -7.44 4.71 4.71
CA PHE A 127 -6.45 4.17 3.78
C PHE A 127 -5.31 3.54 4.57
N TYR A 128 -5.21 2.22 4.51
CA TYR A 128 -4.08 1.49 5.08
C TYR A 128 -3.02 1.31 4.01
N VAL A 129 -1.83 1.85 4.27
CA VAL A 129 -0.70 1.78 3.36
C VAL A 129 0.37 0.94 4.01
N ARG A 130 0.95 -0.03 3.31
CA ARG A 130 2.16 -0.71 3.77
C ARG A 130 3.19 -0.88 2.67
N SER A 131 4.45 -0.74 3.05
CA SER A 131 5.59 -1.03 2.20
C SER A 131 6.68 -1.71 3.01
N GLY A 132 7.46 -2.57 2.37
CA GLY A 132 8.61 -3.16 3.05
C GLY A 132 9.44 -4.10 2.19
N LYS A 133 10.66 -4.34 2.66
CA LYS A 133 11.67 -5.24 2.08
C LYS A 133 11.65 -6.60 2.75
N ARG A 134 12.26 -7.60 2.10
CA ARG A 134 12.30 -9.00 2.60
C ARG A 134 10.90 -9.55 2.96
N LEU A 135 9.86 -9.10 2.28
CA LEU A 135 8.51 -9.64 2.39
C LEU A 135 8.39 -10.94 1.55
N PRO A 136 7.32 -11.74 1.69
CA PRO A 136 7.30 -13.09 1.13
C PRO A 136 7.28 -13.11 -0.39
N LYS A 137 6.81 -12.02 -1.02
CA LYS A 137 6.75 -11.85 -2.47
C LYS A 137 6.81 -10.38 -2.87
N ARG A 138 7.32 -10.14 -4.08
CA ARG A 138 7.21 -8.82 -4.73
C ARG A 138 5.79 -8.61 -5.22
N ILE A 139 5.12 -7.55 -4.76
CA ILE A 139 3.80 -7.16 -5.25
C ILE A 139 3.50 -5.68 -4.99
N THR A 140 2.80 -5.03 -5.90
CA THR A 140 2.18 -3.73 -5.74
C THR A 140 0.71 -3.87 -6.10
N GLU A 141 -0.19 -3.65 -5.14
CA GLU A 141 -1.64 -3.74 -5.36
C GLU A 141 -2.43 -2.70 -4.54
N ILE A 142 -3.59 -2.35 -5.06
CA ILE A 142 -4.62 -1.56 -4.37
C ILE A 142 -5.83 -2.47 -4.18
N SER A 143 -6.30 -2.61 -2.95
CA SER A 143 -7.48 -3.38 -2.58
C SER A 143 -8.54 -2.46 -1.98
N VAL A 144 -9.66 -2.31 -2.66
CA VAL A 144 -10.84 -1.59 -2.16
C VAL A 144 -11.81 -2.61 -1.57
N GLN A 145 -11.99 -2.56 -0.25
CA GLN A 145 -12.95 -3.44 0.41
C GLN A 145 -14.28 -2.70 0.63
N PHE A 146 -15.37 -3.31 0.14
CA PHE A 146 -16.71 -2.75 0.28
C PHE A 146 -17.26 -2.98 1.68
N LYS A 147 -18.26 -2.18 2.06
CA LYS A 147 -19.03 -2.43 3.29
C LYS A 147 -19.78 -3.76 3.16
N LYS A 148 -20.01 -4.44 4.28
CA LYS A 148 -20.90 -5.61 4.29
C LYS A 148 -22.30 -5.18 3.86
N THR A 149 -23.02 -6.07 3.18
CA THR A 149 -24.42 -5.83 2.83
C THR A 149 -25.23 -5.67 4.12
N PRO A 150 -25.97 -4.55 4.32
CA PRO A 150 -26.68 -4.29 5.56
C PRO A 150 -27.76 -5.33 5.88
N HIS A 151 -28.39 -5.89 4.84
CA HIS A 151 -29.44 -6.89 4.96
C HIS A 151 -29.06 -8.20 4.26
N HIS A 152 -29.02 -9.28 5.03
CA HIS A 152 -28.75 -10.61 4.52
C HIS A 152 -30.07 -11.35 4.29
N MET A 153 -30.64 -11.26 3.08
CA MET A 153 -31.86 -12.01 2.70
C MET A 153 -31.67 -13.55 2.79
N PHE A 154 -30.42 -14.02 2.89
CA PHE A 154 -30.04 -15.43 2.93
C PHE A 154 -29.37 -15.83 4.26
N SER A 155 -29.67 -15.11 5.36
CA SER A 155 -29.18 -15.46 6.70
C SER A 155 -29.59 -16.90 7.07
N GLY A 156 -28.63 -17.72 7.51
CA GLY A 156 -28.85 -19.15 7.83
C GLY A 156 -28.73 -20.15 6.66
N LEU A 157 -28.58 -19.66 5.42
CA LEU A 157 -28.43 -20.48 4.19
C LEU A 157 -27.04 -20.38 3.56
N ALA A 158 -26.32 -19.29 3.83
CA ALA A 158 -24.90 -19.17 3.55
C ALA A 158 -24.11 -19.79 4.71
N ASP A 159 -23.01 -20.50 4.41
CA ASP A 159 -21.98 -20.71 5.44
C ASP A 159 -21.65 -19.35 6.03
N ASP A 160 -21.53 -19.29 7.36
CA ASP A 160 -21.68 -18.16 8.30
C ASP A 160 -20.84 -16.88 8.06
N ARG A 161 -20.25 -16.70 6.88
CA ARG A 161 -19.37 -15.59 6.52
C ARG A 161 -19.53 -15.22 5.05
N LEU A 162 -20.65 -14.58 4.70
CA LEU A 162 -20.69 -13.76 3.48
C LEU A 162 -19.59 -12.69 3.59
N SER A 163 -18.49 -12.89 2.85
CA SER A 163 -17.37 -11.96 2.86
C SER A 163 -17.77 -10.68 2.14
N SER A 164 -17.31 -9.52 2.64
CA SER A 164 -17.47 -8.27 1.89
C SER A 164 -16.90 -8.40 0.49
N ASN A 165 -17.52 -7.75 -0.48
CA ASN A 165 -16.97 -7.65 -1.82
C ASN A 165 -15.63 -6.90 -1.77
N SER A 166 -14.78 -7.14 -2.75
CA SER A 166 -13.53 -6.41 -2.91
C SER A 166 -13.13 -6.28 -4.38
N ILE A 167 -12.59 -5.12 -4.76
CA ILE A 167 -11.87 -4.95 -6.03
C ILE A 167 -10.38 -4.86 -5.70
N VAL A 168 -9.58 -5.64 -6.41
CA VAL A 168 -8.11 -5.64 -6.28
C VAL A 168 -7.52 -5.26 -7.62
N ILE A 169 -6.76 -4.18 -7.64
CA ILE A 169 -6.00 -3.70 -8.80
C ILE A 169 -4.54 -4.09 -8.57
N ARG A 170 -4.03 -5.02 -9.38
CA ARG A 170 -2.63 -5.42 -9.37
C ARG A 170 -1.85 -4.53 -10.32
N ILE A 171 -0.85 -3.84 -9.77
CA ILE A 171 0.03 -2.92 -10.50
C ILE A 171 1.30 -3.64 -10.96
N GLN A 172 1.84 -4.56 -10.14
CA GLN A 172 2.93 -5.45 -10.53
C GLN A 172 3.13 -6.54 -9.45
N PRO A 173 3.66 -7.72 -9.78
CA PRO A 173 3.62 -8.33 -11.11
C PRO A 173 2.17 -8.72 -11.48
N ASP A 174 2.00 -9.29 -12.67
CA ASP A 174 0.71 -9.83 -13.14
C ASP A 174 -0.42 -8.79 -13.13
N GLU A 175 -0.18 -7.71 -13.88
CA GLU A 175 -1.06 -6.56 -14.01
C GLU A 175 -2.48 -7.00 -14.36
N GLY A 176 -3.44 -6.47 -13.63
CA GLY A 176 -4.81 -6.93 -13.77
C GLY A 176 -5.74 -6.44 -12.68
N ILE A 177 -6.99 -6.90 -12.77
CA ILE A 177 -8.05 -6.52 -11.85
C ILE A 177 -8.80 -7.79 -11.44
N SER A 178 -9.00 -7.98 -10.14
CA SER A 178 -9.94 -8.99 -9.63
C SER A 178 -11.11 -8.34 -8.93
N LEU A 179 -12.31 -8.85 -9.19
CA LEU A 179 -13.52 -8.54 -8.42
C LEU A 179 -13.94 -9.80 -7.66
N ARG A 180 -13.97 -9.71 -6.33
CA ARG A 180 -14.48 -10.77 -5.46
C ARG A 180 -15.87 -10.40 -4.97
N PHE A 181 -16.81 -11.33 -5.14
CA PHE A 181 -18.20 -11.17 -4.73
C PHE A 181 -18.82 -12.53 -4.39
N ASN A 182 -19.99 -12.53 -3.77
CA ASN A 182 -20.68 -13.76 -3.41
C ASN A 182 -21.63 -14.20 -4.54
N SER A 183 -21.63 -15.49 -4.88
CA SER A 183 -22.52 -16.09 -5.88
C SER A 183 -23.12 -17.41 -5.38
N LYS A 184 -24.28 -17.79 -5.93
CA LYS A 184 -24.96 -19.05 -5.62
C LYS A 184 -24.13 -20.22 -6.14
N ILE A 185 -23.92 -21.23 -5.31
CA ILE A 185 -23.35 -22.51 -5.72
C ILE A 185 -24.38 -23.20 -6.64
N PRO A 186 -23.98 -23.63 -7.87
CA PRO A 186 -24.86 -24.42 -8.72
C PRO A 186 -25.41 -25.64 -7.98
N GLY A 187 -26.74 -25.81 -8.00
CA GLY A 187 -27.43 -26.86 -7.25
C GLY A 187 -28.82 -26.46 -6.77
N SER A 188 -29.49 -27.42 -6.13
CA SER A 188 -30.85 -27.27 -5.60
C SER A 188 -30.90 -26.52 -4.27
N LYS A 189 -29.84 -26.58 -3.46
CA LYS A 189 -29.73 -25.86 -2.18
C LYS A 189 -29.34 -24.40 -2.42
N MET A 190 -29.94 -23.49 -1.67
CA MET A 190 -29.58 -22.07 -1.70
C MET A 190 -28.34 -21.84 -0.83
N ARG A 191 -27.15 -22.03 -1.39
CA ARG A 191 -25.88 -21.78 -0.71
C ARG A 191 -25.07 -20.75 -1.48
N MET A 192 -24.44 -19.84 -0.77
CA MET A 192 -23.58 -18.80 -1.35
C MET A 192 -22.12 -19.09 -1.05
N ARG A 193 -21.24 -18.76 -1.99
CA ARG A 193 -19.78 -18.75 -1.77
C ARG A 193 -19.15 -17.52 -2.41
N PRO A 194 -18.01 -17.04 -1.89
CA PRO A 194 -17.21 -16.07 -2.63
C PRO A 194 -16.70 -16.69 -3.93
N VAL A 195 -16.82 -15.94 -5.01
CA VAL A 195 -16.24 -16.20 -6.34
C VAL A 195 -15.40 -14.99 -6.75
N THR A 196 -14.49 -15.20 -7.71
CA THR A 196 -13.59 -14.18 -8.21
C THR A 196 -13.73 -14.10 -9.72
N MET A 197 -14.03 -12.91 -10.24
CA MET A 197 -13.78 -12.56 -11.64
C MET A 197 -12.38 -11.98 -11.74
N ASP A 198 -11.58 -12.48 -12.67
CA ASP A 198 -10.18 -12.11 -12.79
C ASP A 198 -9.82 -11.71 -14.22
N PHE A 199 -9.26 -10.52 -14.36
CA PHE A 199 -8.71 -10.01 -15.59
C PHE A 199 -7.18 -9.88 -15.43
N ARG A 200 -6.42 -10.40 -16.40
CA ARG A 200 -4.96 -10.36 -16.44
C ARG A 200 -4.50 -9.83 -17.79
N TYR A 201 -3.73 -8.74 -17.80
CA TYR A 201 -3.25 -8.10 -19.02
C TYR A 201 -2.48 -9.06 -19.91
N GLY A 202 -1.52 -9.80 -19.35
CA GLY A 202 -0.70 -10.75 -20.10
C GLY A 202 -1.50 -11.87 -20.77
N ALA A 203 -2.63 -12.29 -20.18
CA ALA A 203 -3.50 -13.31 -20.78
C ALA A 203 -4.42 -12.74 -21.87
N ALA A 204 -4.87 -11.48 -21.72
CA ALA A 204 -5.83 -10.87 -22.63
C ALA A 204 -5.19 -10.27 -23.89
N PHE A 205 -4.03 -9.64 -23.75
CA PHE A 205 -3.40 -8.89 -24.85
C PHE A 205 -2.11 -9.52 -25.37
N GLY A 206 -1.51 -10.44 -24.61
CA GLY A 206 -0.16 -10.92 -24.91
C GLY A 206 0.89 -9.80 -24.89
N GLY A 207 2.15 -10.17 -25.09
CA GLY A 207 3.25 -9.21 -25.16
C GLY A 207 3.73 -8.70 -23.79
N ARG A 208 4.90 -8.05 -23.82
CA ARG A 208 5.53 -7.44 -22.64
C ARG A 208 5.04 -6.00 -22.54
N LEU A 209 4.53 -5.61 -21.37
CA LEU A 209 4.19 -4.22 -21.09
C LEU A 209 5.40 -3.32 -21.31
N VAL A 210 5.15 -2.11 -21.81
CA VAL A 210 6.19 -1.09 -21.98
C VAL A 210 6.78 -0.78 -20.61
N GLU A 211 8.11 -0.79 -20.51
CA GLU A 211 8.81 -0.49 -19.27
C GLU A 211 8.54 0.96 -18.84
N ALA A 212 8.46 1.20 -17.53
CA ALA A 212 8.12 2.49 -16.96
C ALA A 212 9.00 3.63 -17.50
N TYR A 213 10.32 3.43 -17.60
CA TYR A 213 11.23 4.45 -18.14
C TYR A 213 11.02 4.73 -19.62
N THR A 214 10.70 3.71 -20.43
CA THR A 214 10.38 3.92 -21.85
C THR A 214 9.15 4.81 -22.01
N ARG A 215 8.12 4.57 -21.19
CA ARG A 215 6.91 5.41 -21.21
C ARG A 215 7.21 6.84 -20.78
N LEU A 216 7.90 7.03 -19.66
CA LEU A 216 8.22 8.37 -19.16
C LEU A 216 9.12 9.15 -20.14
N LEU A 217 10.14 8.52 -20.71
CA LEU A 217 11.00 9.18 -21.70
C LEU A 217 10.21 9.62 -22.95
N LEU A 218 9.27 8.80 -23.41
CA LEU A 218 8.39 9.17 -24.51
C LEU A 218 7.49 10.36 -24.12
N ASP A 219 6.86 10.33 -22.95
CA ASP A 219 6.02 11.42 -22.47
C ASP A 219 6.81 12.74 -22.34
N CYS A 220 8.08 12.68 -21.91
CA CYS A 220 8.99 13.83 -21.89
C CYS A 220 9.22 14.41 -23.30
N MET A 221 9.48 13.55 -24.29
CA MET A 221 9.67 13.99 -25.69
C MET A 221 8.39 14.59 -26.29
N LEU A 222 7.22 14.11 -25.87
CA LEU A 222 5.92 14.61 -26.30
C LEU A 222 5.45 15.84 -25.51
N GLY A 223 6.16 16.21 -24.44
CA GLY A 223 5.77 17.32 -23.57
C GLY A 223 4.53 17.04 -22.71
N ASP A 224 4.27 15.77 -22.37
CA ASP A 224 3.15 15.34 -21.51
C ASP A 224 3.61 15.12 -20.05
N PRO A 225 3.29 16.04 -19.12
CA PRO A 225 3.67 15.91 -17.73
C PRO A 225 2.65 15.15 -16.88
N THR A 226 1.62 14.50 -17.46
CA THR A 226 0.53 13.85 -16.71
C THR A 226 1.04 12.84 -15.66
N LEU A 227 2.06 12.05 -16.02
CA LEU A 227 2.66 11.04 -15.14
C LEU A 227 3.78 11.58 -14.24
N TYR A 228 4.06 12.88 -14.30
CA TYR A 228 5.13 13.53 -13.51
C TYR A 228 4.58 14.24 -12.28
N ALA A 229 5.31 14.10 -11.17
CA ALA A 229 5.01 14.84 -9.95
C ALA A 229 5.16 16.35 -10.18
N ARG A 230 4.20 17.13 -9.72
CA ARG A 230 4.27 18.60 -9.70
C ARG A 230 4.94 19.08 -8.41
N GLY A 231 5.63 20.22 -8.46
CA GLY A 231 6.37 20.75 -7.31
C GLY A 231 5.50 20.92 -6.06
N ASP A 232 4.32 21.52 -6.21
CA ASP A 232 3.34 21.68 -5.11
C ASP A 232 2.90 20.34 -4.48
N SER A 233 2.73 19.30 -5.29
CA SER A 233 2.36 17.96 -4.85
C SER A 233 3.51 17.27 -4.13
N LEU A 234 4.75 17.55 -4.53
CA LEU A 234 5.94 17.06 -3.84
C LEU A 234 6.10 17.72 -2.48
N GLU A 235 5.93 19.04 -2.38
CA GLU A 235 5.94 19.79 -1.12
C GLU A 235 4.86 19.29 -0.17
N MET A 236 3.65 19.07 -0.69
CA MET A 236 2.53 18.54 0.09
C MET A 236 2.81 17.13 0.61
N ALA A 237 3.37 16.25 -0.23
CA ALA A 237 3.78 14.91 0.19
C ALA A 237 4.83 14.96 1.31
N TRP A 238 5.80 15.89 1.24
CA TRP A 238 6.78 16.09 2.30
C TRP A 238 6.15 16.58 3.59
N SER A 239 5.23 17.55 3.56
CA SER A 239 4.62 18.05 4.79
C SER A 239 3.73 17.01 5.50
N LEU A 240 3.26 15.97 4.78
CA LEU A 240 2.55 14.83 5.38
C LEU A 240 3.51 13.84 6.07
N VAL A 241 4.72 13.68 5.54
CA VAL A 241 5.69 12.67 5.98
C VAL A 241 6.66 13.21 7.03
N THR A 242 7.03 14.49 6.95
CA THR A 242 7.97 15.14 7.89
C THR A 242 7.53 15.03 9.35
N PRO A 243 6.26 15.29 9.73
CA PRO A 243 5.82 15.13 11.12
C PRO A 243 5.93 13.70 11.64
N ILE A 244 5.79 12.70 10.77
CA ILE A 244 5.97 11.28 11.11
C ILE A 244 7.45 11.02 11.45
N LEU A 245 8.37 11.52 10.63
CA LEU A 245 9.81 11.41 10.87
C LEU A 245 10.23 12.09 12.17
N GLU A 246 9.70 13.27 12.44
CA GLU A 246 9.95 14.04 13.66
C GLU A 246 9.38 13.34 14.91
N GLY A 247 8.16 12.82 14.83
CA GLY A 247 7.54 12.04 15.90
C GLY A 247 8.33 10.77 16.20
N TRP A 248 8.81 10.08 15.18
CA TRP A 248 9.64 8.90 15.35
C TRP A 248 11.01 9.19 15.97
N LYS A 249 11.60 10.35 15.70
CA LYS A 249 12.91 10.76 16.25
C LYS A 249 12.82 11.27 17.68
N SER A 250 11.75 12.00 18.00
CA SER A 250 11.57 12.64 19.32
C SER A 250 11.01 11.70 20.39
N ASN A 251 10.31 10.63 19.98
CA ASN A 251 9.64 9.73 20.91
C ASN A 251 10.55 8.55 21.31
N THR A 252 10.97 8.50 22.58
CA THR A 252 11.79 7.42 23.15
C THR A 252 11.10 6.05 23.16
N HIS A 253 9.77 6.02 23.04
CA HIS A 253 8.97 4.80 22.92
C HIS A 253 8.73 4.38 21.45
N SER A 254 9.19 5.16 20.47
CA SER A 254 9.17 4.81 19.05
C SER A 254 10.11 3.62 18.83
N ARG A 255 9.52 2.41 18.81
CA ARG A 255 10.25 1.16 18.59
C ARG A 255 10.19 0.77 17.13
N VAL A 256 11.31 0.24 16.63
CA VAL A 256 11.35 -0.42 15.34
C VAL A 256 11.18 -1.91 15.60
N TYR A 257 10.05 -2.45 15.15
CA TYR A 257 9.66 -3.82 15.46
C TYR A 257 10.43 -4.81 14.56
N PRO A 258 11.11 -5.81 15.12
CA PRO A 258 11.74 -6.82 14.30
C PRO A 258 10.67 -7.68 13.62
N TYR A 259 10.89 -8.05 12.36
CA TYR A 259 10.09 -9.07 11.69
C TYR A 259 11.01 -10.05 10.96
N PRO A 260 10.78 -11.37 11.03
CA PRO A 260 11.60 -12.33 10.31
C PRO A 260 11.50 -12.09 8.79
N ALA A 261 12.63 -12.06 8.10
CA ALA A 261 12.62 -12.00 6.64
C ALA A 261 11.81 -13.18 6.05
N GLY A 262 10.92 -12.88 5.10
CA GLY A 262 9.98 -13.83 4.52
C GLY A 262 8.59 -13.85 5.16
N THR A 263 8.31 -12.96 6.13
CA THR A 263 6.96 -12.74 6.69
C THR A 263 6.34 -11.44 6.16
N TRP A 264 5.04 -11.21 6.41
CA TRP A 264 4.30 -10.02 5.97
C TRP A 264 4.51 -8.76 6.84
N GLY A 265 5.64 -8.69 7.55
CA GLY A 265 5.96 -7.60 8.46
C GLY A 265 5.74 -7.98 9.95
N PRO A 266 5.85 -6.98 10.84
CA PRO A 266 5.70 -7.19 12.28
C PRO A 266 4.22 -7.37 12.69
N PRO A 267 3.90 -8.14 13.74
CA PRO A 267 2.53 -8.32 14.23
C PRO A 267 1.80 -7.02 14.57
N GLU A 268 2.53 -5.99 14.97
CA GLU A 268 2.00 -4.65 15.26
C GLU A 268 1.34 -4.02 14.02
N ALA A 269 1.80 -4.37 12.81
CA ALA A 269 1.16 -3.92 11.58
C ALA A 269 -0.23 -4.55 11.40
N ASP A 270 -0.44 -5.80 11.83
CA ASP A 270 -1.77 -6.41 11.87
C ASP A 270 -2.64 -5.76 12.94
N ALA A 271 -2.06 -5.47 14.12
CA ALA A 271 -2.75 -4.80 15.22
C ALA A 271 -3.31 -3.43 14.83
N LEU A 272 -2.59 -2.67 13.98
CA LEU A 272 -3.05 -1.38 13.44
C LEU A 272 -4.42 -1.48 12.75
N LEU A 273 -4.70 -2.55 12.00
CA LEU A 273 -5.98 -2.74 11.32
C LEU A 273 -7.00 -3.39 12.27
N GLN A 274 -6.56 -4.28 13.16
CA GLN A 274 -7.42 -4.95 14.13
C GLN A 274 -8.04 -3.97 15.12
N ALA A 275 -7.35 -2.87 15.44
CA ALA A 275 -7.89 -1.77 16.23
C ALA A 275 -9.21 -1.21 15.65
N ASP A 276 -9.41 -1.31 14.34
CA ASP A 276 -10.64 -0.92 13.66
C ASP A 276 -11.51 -2.13 13.22
N GLY A 277 -11.23 -3.34 13.75
CA GLY A 277 -11.95 -4.57 13.39
C GLY A 277 -11.65 -5.08 11.97
N ARG A 278 -10.52 -4.67 11.39
CA ARG A 278 -10.10 -4.99 10.02
C ARG A 278 -8.87 -5.90 10.02
N ARG A 279 -8.49 -6.38 8.83
CA ARG A 279 -7.32 -7.23 8.63
C ARG A 279 -6.67 -6.94 7.29
N TRP A 280 -5.36 -7.12 7.22
CA TRP A 280 -4.67 -7.06 5.93
C TRP A 280 -5.21 -8.12 4.99
N ARG A 281 -5.36 -7.73 3.73
CA ARG A 281 -5.45 -8.69 2.64
C ARG A 281 -4.08 -9.37 2.52
N LEU A 282 -4.10 -10.70 2.49
CA LEU A 282 -2.94 -11.48 2.09
C LEU A 282 -2.96 -11.58 0.57
N PRO A 283 -1.96 -11.00 -0.12
CA PRO A 283 -2.01 -10.94 -1.56
C PRO A 283 -1.85 -12.30 -2.22
#